data_AF-A0A535VAQ6-F1
#
_entry.id   AF-A0A535VAQ6-F1
#
_cell.length_a   1.000
_cell.length_b   1.000
_cell.length_c   1.000
_cell.angle_alpha   90.00
_cell.angle_beta   90.00
_cell.angle_gamma   90.00
#
_symmetry.space_group_name_H-M   'P 1'
#
loop_
_entity.id
_entity.type
_entity.pdbx_description
1 polymer ?
#
loop_
_entity_poly.entity_id
_entity_poly.type
_entity_poly.pdbx_seq_one_letter_code
_entity_poly.pdbx_strand_id
1 'polypeptide(L)'
;MLRGAGIVALFVLAACGQSSPTAAVSPTLPVTQATWSQDINFSGDLSGHMTGIVADAGTRTSVCTGAKPRTGQLWADRFFGRVDSSGNVWGVIFNVGNYAGPGTYKDGAVAIQVFNPDDPKKVWENLGSDSVTFVLDRSQQSGTLDAKLTNADTGKGGSLHLTGRWNCKA
;
A
#
# COMPACT_ATOMS: atom_id res chain seq x y z
N MET A 1 29.06 -56.67 26.21
CA MET A 1 28.35 -57.62 27.10
C MET A 1 27.10 -56.94 27.62
N LEU A 2 25.95 -57.64 27.53
CA LEU A 2 24.63 -57.43 28.19
C LEU A 2 24.01 -56.03 28.07
N ARG A 3 23.00 -55.76 27.23
CA ARG A 3 21.57 -56.20 27.27
C ARG A 3 20.99 -56.29 28.69
N GLY A 4 20.24 -55.25 29.07
CA GLY A 4 19.33 -55.24 30.21
C GLY A 4 17.94 -54.78 29.75
N ALA A 5 16.93 -55.61 30.01
CA ALA A 5 15.54 -55.46 29.66
C ALA A 5 14.69 -55.18 30.91
N GLY A 6 13.64 -54.36 30.75
CA GLY A 6 12.39 -54.36 31.54
C GLY A 6 12.46 -53.92 33.02
N ILE A 7 11.40 -53.50 33.72
CA ILE A 7 9.97 -53.22 33.48
C ILE A 7 9.52 -52.30 34.68
N VAL A 8 8.40 -51.58 34.49
CA VAL A 8 7.35 -51.21 35.48
C VAL A 8 7.33 -49.76 35.98
N ALA A 9 6.16 -49.18 35.77
CA ALA A 9 5.67 -47.86 36.12
C ALA A 9 5.65 -47.56 37.63
N LEU A 10 5.77 -46.27 37.94
CA LEU A 10 5.02 -45.67 39.04
C LEU A 10 4.50 -44.30 38.59
N PHE A 11 3.19 -44.23 38.41
CA PHE A 11 2.45 -42.98 38.32
C PHE A 11 2.54 -42.27 39.67
N VAL A 12 3.28 -41.17 39.72
CA VAL A 12 3.17 -40.20 40.81
C VAL A 12 2.38 -39.02 40.28
N LEU A 13 1.11 -38.96 40.66
CA LEU A 13 0.26 -37.78 40.56
C LEU A 13 0.87 -36.68 41.44
N ALA A 14 1.72 -35.85 40.87
CA ALA A 14 2.11 -34.59 41.46
C ALA A 14 1.19 -33.49 40.89
N ALA A 15 0.35 -32.94 41.75
CA ALA A 15 -0.50 -31.81 41.46
C ALA A 15 0.33 -30.60 41.03
N CYS A 16 0.34 -30.29 39.72
CA CYS A 16 0.87 -29.03 39.22
C CYS A 16 -0.22 -27.95 39.34
N GLY A 17 -0.29 -27.34 40.52
CA GLY A 17 -0.77 -25.96 40.63
C GLY A 17 0.24 -25.03 39.98
N GLN A 18 0.26 -24.97 38.64
CA GLN A 18 1.03 -23.98 37.90
C GLN A 18 0.10 -22.85 37.52
N SER A 19 0.09 -21.81 38.36
CA SER A 19 -0.36 -20.48 37.98
C SER A 19 0.44 -20.08 36.74
N SER A 20 -0.17 -20.19 35.56
CA SER A 20 0.42 -19.68 34.33
C SER A 20 0.67 -18.19 34.54
N PRO A 21 1.89 -17.66 34.34
CA PRO A 21 2.08 -16.23 34.34
C PRO A 21 1.26 -15.69 33.17
N THR A 22 0.22 -14.90 33.49
CA THR A 22 -0.50 -14.09 32.52
C THR A 22 0.53 -13.34 31.69
N ALA A 23 0.64 -13.70 30.41
CA ALA A 23 1.50 -12.98 29.47
C ALA A 23 1.11 -11.50 29.55
N ALA A 24 2.03 -10.66 30.02
CA ALA A 24 1.83 -9.23 30.02
C ALA A 24 1.57 -8.82 28.57
N VAL A 25 0.37 -8.28 28.32
CA VAL A 25 0.02 -7.71 27.02
C VAL A 25 0.98 -6.55 26.80
N SER A 26 1.96 -6.74 25.92
CA SER A 26 2.90 -5.69 25.55
C SER A 26 2.06 -4.51 25.05
N PRO A 27 2.18 -3.31 25.64
CA PRO A 27 1.39 -2.17 25.22
C PRO A 27 1.65 -1.94 23.73
N THR A 28 0.61 -2.14 22.91
CA THR A 28 0.67 -1.78 21.50
C THR A 28 0.83 -0.27 21.47
N LEU A 29 1.99 0.21 21.04
CA LEU A 29 2.19 1.63 20.81
C LEU A 29 1.07 2.12 19.90
N PRO A 30 0.42 3.25 20.20
CA PRO A 30 -0.57 3.81 19.29
C PRO A 30 0.12 4.04 17.95
N VAL A 31 -0.41 3.42 16.89
CA VAL A 31 0.06 3.64 15.52
C VAL A 31 -0.16 5.13 15.27
N THR A 32 0.93 5.90 15.15
CA THR A 32 0.85 7.30 14.75
C THR A 32 0.32 7.33 13.33
N GLN A 33 -0.99 7.50 13.20
CA GLN A 33 -1.69 7.43 11.93
C GLN A 33 -1.38 8.68 11.10
N ALA A 34 -0.99 8.49 9.85
CA ALA A 34 -0.88 9.59 8.90
C ALA A 34 -2.28 10.12 8.54
N THR A 35 -2.44 11.45 8.47
CA THR A 35 -3.69 12.14 8.10
C THR A 35 -3.52 12.90 6.80
N TRP A 36 -2.99 12.23 5.78
CA TRP A 36 -2.68 12.87 4.50
C TRP A 36 -3.93 13.12 3.67
N SER A 37 -4.19 14.39 3.34
CA SER A 37 -5.22 14.79 2.40
C SER A 37 -4.82 14.40 0.97
N GLN A 38 -5.75 13.87 0.20
CA GLN A 38 -5.61 13.68 -1.25
C GLN A 38 -6.60 14.60 -1.97
N ASP A 39 -6.36 14.86 -3.25
CA ASP A 39 -7.29 15.56 -4.13
C ASP A 39 -7.18 14.92 -5.51
N ILE A 40 -7.55 13.63 -5.59
CA ILE A 40 -7.37 12.80 -6.79
C ILE A 40 -8.74 12.38 -7.33
N ASN A 41 -9.11 12.91 -8.48
CA ASN A 41 -10.32 12.54 -9.21
C ASN A 41 -10.07 11.31 -10.06
N PHE A 42 -11.06 10.42 -10.07
CA PHE A 42 -11.11 9.19 -10.86
C PHE A 42 -12.28 9.28 -11.83
N SER A 43 -12.06 8.91 -13.08
CA SER A 43 -13.14 8.80 -14.08
C SER A 43 -12.91 7.64 -15.04
N GLY A 44 -14.00 7.10 -15.61
CA GLY A 44 -13.98 5.90 -16.45
C GLY A 44 -14.55 4.70 -15.71
N ASP A 45 -13.84 3.56 -15.74
CA ASP A 45 -14.28 2.30 -15.10
C ASP A 45 -14.45 2.42 -13.57
N LEU A 46 -13.71 3.33 -12.93
CA LEU A 46 -13.90 3.76 -11.53
C LEU A 46 -14.10 5.28 -11.53
N SER A 47 -15.17 5.75 -10.90
CA SER A 47 -15.52 7.17 -10.86
C SER A 47 -15.69 7.64 -9.42
N GLY A 48 -15.06 8.76 -9.07
CA GLY A 48 -15.13 9.32 -7.73
C GLY A 48 -13.97 10.24 -7.40
N HIS A 49 -13.79 10.53 -6.11
CA HIS A 49 -12.77 11.46 -5.63
C HIS A 49 -12.17 10.94 -4.33
N MET A 50 -10.86 10.69 -4.32
CA MET A 50 -10.11 10.39 -3.10
C MET A 50 -9.67 11.69 -2.44
N THR A 51 -10.25 11.99 -1.28
CA THR A 51 -9.96 13.21 -0.50
C THR A 51 -8.96 13.00 0.63
N GLY A 52 -8.54 11.77 0.88
CA GLY A 52 -7.63 11.42 1.97
C GLY A 52 -7.37 9.93 2.07
N ILE A 53 -6.42 9.58 2.94
CA ILE A 53 -6.13 8.18 3.26
C ILE A 53 -7.01 7.66 4.40
N VAL A 54 -7.25 6.35 4.41
CA VAL A 54 -7.86 5.64 5.54
C VAL A 54 -6.81 5.25 6.57
N ALA A 55 -7.26 4.89 7.78
CA ALA A 55 -6.40 4.32 8.80
C ALA A 55 -5.75 3.02 8.34
N ASP A 56 -4.50 2.81 8.76
CA ASP A 56 -3.79 1.58 8.44
C ASP A 56 -4.49 0.36 9.08
N ALA A 57 -4.68 -0.70 8.30
CA ALA A 57 -5.34 -1.92 8.75
C ALA A 57 -4.79 -3.15 8.01
N GLY A 58 -4.18 -4.09 8.75
CA GLY A 58 -3.58 -5.28 8.17
C GLY A 58 -2.49 -4.94 7.14
N THR A 59 -2.67 -5.38 5.90
CA THR A 59 -1.74 -5.08 4.79
C THR A 59 -2.00 -3.74 4.09
N ARG A 60 -3.05 -3.01 4.51
CA ARG A 60 -3.42 -1.71 3.97
C ARG A 60 -2.70 -0.64 4.77
N THR A 61 -1.47 -0.35 4.38
CA THR A 61 -0.64 0.67 5.01
C THR A 61 -0.26 1.71 3.98
N SER A 62 -0.61 2.98 4.22
CA SER A 62 -0.16 4.07 3.35
C SER A 62 1.29 4.40 3.66
N VAL A 63 2.10 4.59 2.63
CA VAL A 63 3.54 4.83 2.77
C VAL A 63 3.95 5.96 1.84
N CYS A 64 4.79 6.85 2.37
CA CYS A 64 5.44 7.87 1.59
C CYS A 64 6.95 7.74 1.71
N THR A 65 7.63 7.66 0.57
CA THR A 65 9.08 7.58 0.50
C THR A 65 9.72 8.93 0.84
N GLY A 66 9.11 10.05 0.41
CA GLY A 66 9.64 11.39 0.67
C GLY A 66 10.99 11.62 0.00
N ALA A 67 11.81 12.51 0.56
CA ALA A 67 13.13 12.88 0.05
C ALA A 67 14.27 11.89 0.34
N LYS A 68 13.95 10.61 0.63
CA LYS A 68 14.91 9.60 1.05
C LYS A 68 15.76 8.99 -0.10
N PRO A 69 15.20 8.71 -1.30
CA PRO A 69 15.94 8.02 -2.35
C PRO A 69 17.04 8.86 -2.96
N ARG A 70 18.11 8.19 -3.38
CA ARG A 70 19.18 8.75 -4.20
C ARG A 70 18.86 8.57 -5.68
N THR A 71 19.56 9.31 -6.54
CA THR A 71 19.47 9.14 -7.98
C THR A 71 19.73 7.68 -8.38
N GLY A 72 18.89 7.15 -9.27
CA GLY A 72 18.94 5.76 -9.74
C GLY A 72 18.27 4.74 -8.82
N GLN A 73 17.75 5.15 -7.66
CA GLN A 73 16.97 4.28 -6.78
C GLN A 73 15.47 4.34 -7.12
N LEU A 74 14.71 3.40 -6.58
CA LEU A 74 13.25 3.45 -6.59
C LEU A 74 12.76 4.57 -5.65
N TRP A 75 11.95 5.47 -6.17
CA TRP A 75 11.07 6.32 -5.38
C TRP A 75 9.65 5.78 -5.48
N ALA A 76 8.96 5.58 -4.35
CA ALA A 76 7.65 4.94 -4.34
C ALA A 76 6.71 5.45 -3.25
N ASP A 77 5.47 5.76 -3.61
CA ASP A 77 4.40 6.10 -2.67
C ASP A 77 3.22 5.14 -2.84
N ARG A 78 2.50 4.90 -1.75
CA ARG A 78 1.28 4.10 -1.71
C ARG A 78 0.25 4.76 -0.82
N PHE A 79 -0.95 4.94 -1.35
CA PHE A 79 -2.09 5.50 -0.61
C PHE A 79 -3.24 4.49 -0.60
N PHE A 80 -3.90 4.35 0.55
CA PHE A 80 -5.17 3.65 0.65
C PHE A 80 -6.26 4.65 1.02
N GLY A 81 -7.30 4.76 0.21
CA GLY A 81 -8.37 5.74 0.39
C GLY A 81 -9.72 5.25 -0.13
N ARG A 82 -10.79 5.97 0.20
CA ARG A 82 -12.11 5.77 -0.41
C ARG A 82 -12.23 6.65 -1.63
N VAL A 83 -12.86 6.15 -2.69
CA VAL A 83 -13.02 6.87 -3.97
C VAL A 83 -14.49 7.16 -4.27
N ASP A 84 -15.35 6.17 -4.06
CA ASP A 84 -16.77 6.23 -4.40
C ASP A 84 -17.65 5.94 -3.17
N SER A 85 -18.97 5.97 -3.38
CA SER A 85 -19.96 5.68 -2.34
C SER A 85 -20.09 4.20 -1.99
N SER A 86 -19.36 3.29 -2.66
CA SER A 86 -19.44 1.85 -2.40
C SER A 86 -18.84 1.47 -1.04
N GLY A 87 -18.01 2.35 -0.47
CA GLY A 87 -17.31 2.10 0.77
C GLY A 87 -16.11 1.15 0.63
N ASN A 88 -15.71 0.80 -0.59
CA ASN A 88 -14.47 0.07 -0.83
C ASN A 88 -13.25 0.96 -0.53
N VAL A 89 -12.18 0.33 -0.05
CA VAL A 89 -10.87 0.97 0.09
C VAL A 89 -10.04 0.63 -1.13
N TRP A 90 -9.48 1.64 -1.78
CA TRP A 90 -8.69 1.51 -3.00
C TRP A 90 -7.23 1.84 -2.71
N GLY A 91 -6.32 1.05 -3.27
CA GLY A 91 -4.89 1.33 -3.27
C GLY A 91 -4.49 2.10 -4.52
N VAL A 92 -3.65 3.13 -4.35
CA VAL A 92 -2.99 3.87 -5.43
C VAL A 92 -1.49 3.80 -5.18
N ILE A 93 -0.71 3.42 -6.19
CA ILE A 93 0.75 3.30 -6.10
C ILE A 93 1.39 4.17 -7.17
N PHE A 94 2.46 4.88 -6.81
CA PHE A 94 3.34 5.60 -7.73
C PHE A 94 4.76 5.07 -7.57
N ASN A 95 5.39 4.63 -8.65
CA ASN A 95 6.74 4.07 -8.65
C ASN A 95 7.60 4.72 -9.73
N VAL A 96 8.67 5.41 -9.34
CA VAL A 96 9.69 5.95 -10.24
C VAL A 96 10.95 5.10 -10.07
N GLY A 97 11.21 4.20 -11.02
CA GLY A 97 12.28 3.20 -10.90
C GLY A 97 13.70 3.77 -11.04
N ASN A 98 13.89 4.75 -11.92
CA ASN A 98 15.17 5.44 -12.12
C ASN A 98 15.05 6.89 -11.63
N TYR A 99 14.86 7.06 -10.32
CA TYR A 99 14.62 8.36 -9.72
C TYR A 99 15.73 9.36 -10.06
N ALA A 100 15.38 10.57 -10.50
CA ALA A 100 16.33 11.58 -10.95
C ALA A 100 16.22 12.92 -10.19
N GLY A 101 15.44 12.95 -9.11
CA GLY A 101 15.12 14.16 -8.36
C GLY A 101 13.66 14.61 -8.53
N PRO A 102 13.25 15.70 -7.87
CA PRO A 102 11.96 16.32 -8.11
C PRO A 102 11.85 16.80 -9.56
N GLY A 103 10.67 16.71 -10.16
CA GLY A 103 10.47 17.02 -11.56
C GLY A 103 9.21 16.40 -12.14
N THR A 104 9.11 16.42 -13.46
CA THR A 104 8.01 15.80 -14.20
C THR A 104 8.49 14.49 -14.81
N TYR A 105 7.83 13.39 -14.42
CA TYR A 105 7.96 12.06 -14.99
C TYR A 105 6.81 11.84 -15.96
N LYS A 106 7.12 11.30 -17.14
CA LYS A 106 6.12 11.06 -18.18
C LYS A 106 6.09 9.60 -18.60
N ASP A 107 4.90 9.13 -18.94
CA ASP A 107 4.64 7.83 -19.54
C ASP A 107 5.39 6.71 -18.80
N GLY A 108 6.23 5.93 -19.49
CA GLY A 108 6.98 4.82 -18.89
C GLY A 108 8.04 5.18 -17.84
N ALA A 109 8.29 6.47 -17.57
CA ALA A 109 9.22 6.89 -16.52
C ALA A 109 8.64 6.69 -15.10
N VAL A 110 7.33 6.49 -14.98
CA VAL A 110 6.62 6.23 -13.73
C VAL A 110 5.61 5.11 -13.95
N ALA A 111 5.56 4.15 -13.03
CA ALA A 111 4.49 3.16 -12.98
C ALA A 111 3.44 3.61 -11.94
N ILE A 112 2.19 3.67 -12.37
CA ILE A 112 1.02 4.04 -11.58
C ILE A 112 0.07 2.86 -11.61
N GLN A 113 -0.43 2.46 -10.43
CA GLN A 113 -1.41 1.39 -10.30
C GLN A 113 -2.56 1.82 -9.39
N VAL A 114 -3.78 1.45 -9.76
CA VAL A 114 -4.99 1.52 -8.91
C VAL A 114 -5.53 0.12 -8.74
N PHE A 115 -5.83 -0.28 -7.51
CA PHE A 115 -6.34 -1.62 -7.24
C PHE A 115 -7.31 -1.68 -6.06
N ASN A 116 -8.25 -2.62 -6.12
CA ASN A 116 -9.03 -3.03 -4.95
C ASN A 116 -8.29 -4.17 -4.23
N PRO A 117 -7.87 -4.02 -2.96
CA PRO A 117 -7.18 -5.08 -2.23
C PRO A 117 -8.05 -6.32 -1.97
N ASP A 118 -9.38 -6.19 -2.08
CA ASP A 118 -10.35 -7.26 -1.82
C ASP A 118 -10.88 -7.90 -3.10
N ASP A 119 -10.51 -7.39 -4.29
CA ASP A 119 -10.94 -7.91 -5.58
C ASP A 119 -9.78 -7.87 -6.61
N PRO A 120 -9.13 -9.02 -6.89
CA PRO A 120 -7.95 -9.07 -7.76
C PRO A 120 -8.24 -8.74 -9.23
N LYS A 121 -9.51 -8.68 -9.65
CA LYS A 121 -9.88 -8.29 -11.02
C LYS A 121 -9.99 -6.77 -11.20
N LYS A 122 -10.03 -6.02 -10.09
CA LYS A 122 -10.14 -4.56 -10.11
C LYS A 122 -8.77 -3.95 -9.99
N VAL A 123 -8.00 -4.03 -11.08
CA VAL A 123 -6.64 -3.50 -11.18
C VAL A 123 -6.51 -2.72 -12.48
N TRP A 124 -5.94 -1.52 -12.39
CA TRP A 124 -5.56 -0.70 -13.52
C TRP A 124 -4.12 -0.25 -13.36
N GLU A 125 -3.36 -0.25 -14.44
CA GLU A 125 -1.97 0.21 -14.48
C GLU A 125 -1.66 0.91 -15.79
N ASN A 126 -0.70 1.84 -15.80
CA ASN A 126 -0.28 2.45 -17.07
C ASN A 126 0.61 1.49 -17.84
N LEU A 127 0.22 1.23 -19.09
CA LEU A 127 1.00 0.48 -20.06
C LEU A 127 1.61 1.42 -21.11
N GLY A 128 2.44 0.90 -22.01
CA GLY A 128 3.24 1.72 -22.94
C GLY A 128 2.45 2.64 -23.88
N SER A 129 1.14 2.43 -24.07
CA SER A 129 0.26 3.30 -24.86
C SER A 129 -0.47 4.36 -24.04
N ASP A 130 -0.43 4.27 -22.71
CA ASP A 130 -1.15 5.19 -21.84
C ASP A 130 -0.35 6.48 -21.60
N SER A 131 -1.05 7.62 -21.67
CA SER A 131 -0.45 8.91 -21.37
C SER A 131 -0.36 9.14 -19.86
N VAL A 132 0.84 9.49 -19.37
CA VAL A 132 1.06 9.84 -17.96
C VAL A 132 1.88 11.11 -17.85
N THR A 133 1.43 12.03 -16.99
CA THR A 133 2.22 13.14 -16.48
C THR A 133 2.14 13.11 -14.96
N PHE A 134 3.26 12.81 -14.32
CA PHE A 134 3.41 12.78 -12.86
C PHE A 134 4.43 13.83 -12.44
N VAL A 135 4.01 14.77 -11.61
CA VAL A 135 4.87 15.82 -11.07
C VAL A 135 5.19 15.48 -9.64
N LEU A 136 6.48 15.41 -9.32
CA LEU A 136 7.02 15.33 -7.97
C LEU A 136 7.60 16.70 -7.61
N ASP A 137 7.02 17.36 -6.61
CA ASP A 137 7.50 18.68 -6.22
C ASP A 137 8.85 18.63 -5.48
N ARG A 138 9.42 19.81 -5.20
CA ARG A 138 10.73 19.92 -4.53
C ARG A 138 10.78 19.33 -3.12
N SER A 139 9.63 19.25 -2.43
CA SER A 139 9.55 18.61 -1.12
C SER A 139 9.57 17.08 -1.22
N GLN A 140 9.30 16.54 -2.42
CA GLN A 140 9.21 15.11 -2.71
C GLN A 140 8.14 14.40 -1.86
N GLN A 141 7.18 15.16 -1.36
CA GLN A 141 6.08 14.73 -0.50
C GLN A 141 4.72 15.21 -1.03
N SER A 142 4.70 15.91 -2.17
CA SER A 142 3.48 16.31 -2.83
C SER A 142 3.72 16.49 -4.31
N GLY A 143 2.63 16.54 -5.07
CA GLY A 143 2.71 16.67 -6.51
C GLY A 143 1.35 16.66 -7.19
N THR A 144 1.39 16.56 -8.51
CA THR A 144 0.19 16.43 -9.34
C THR A 144 0.30 15.21 -10.22
N LEU A 145 -0.83 14.68 -10.67
CA LEU A 145 -0.88 13.66 -11.70
C LEU A 145 -1.99 13.94 -12.72
N ASP A 146 -1.75 13.48 -13.93
CA ASP A 146 -2.73 13.26 -14.99
C ASP A 146 -2.32 11.97 -15.70
N ALA A 147 -3.07 10.89 -15.49
CA ALA A 147 -2.67 9.55 -15.90
C ALA A 147 -3.86 8.73 -16.40
N LYS A 148 -3.75 8.20 -17.62
CA LYS A 148 -4.65 7.16 -18.11
C LYS A 148 -4.06 5.80 -17.76
N LEU A 149 -4.91 4.86 -17.39
CA LEU A 149 -4.52 3.51 -17.00
C LEU A 149 -5.34 2.48 -17.79
N THR A 150 -4.68 1.37 -18.12
CA THR A 150 -5.27 0.19 -18.75
C THR A 150 -5.84 -0.73 -17.68
N ASN A 151 -7.04 -1.27 -17.92
CA ASN A 151 -7.63 -2.30 -17.07
C ASN A 151 -6.88 -3.61 -17.26
N ALA A 152 -6.27 -4.15 -16.20
CA ALA A 152 -5.40 -5.33 -16.29
C ALA A 152 -6.18 -6.64 -16.51
N ASP A 153 -7.47 -6.70 -16.14
CA ASP A 153 -8.32 -7.87 -16.36
C ASP A 153 -8.83 -7.95 -17.80
N THR A 154 -9.19 -6.81 -18.39
CA THR A 154 -9.81 -6.76 -19.74
C THR A 154 -8.87 -6.32 -20.86
N GLY A 155 -7.72 -5.72 -20.53
CA GLY A 155 -6.81 -5.10 -21.50
C GLY A 155 -7.33 -3.80 -22.12
N LYS A 156 -8.46 -3.26 -21.64
CA LYS A 156 -9.04 -2.03 -22.17
C LYS A 156 -8.19 -0.81 -21.80
N GLY A 157 -7.44 -0.30 -22.78
CA GLY A 157 -6.51 0.82 -22.60
C GLY A 157 -7.20 2.15 -22.26
N GLY A 158 -6.54 2.96 -21.43
CA GLY A 158 -7.03 4.27 -20.98
C GLY A 158 -8.45 4.30 -20.40
N SER A 159 -8.88 3.18 -19.82
CA SER A 159 -10.23 2.99 -19.29
C SER A 159 -10.45 3.62 -17.91
N LEU A 160 -9.36 3.92 -17.20
CA LEU A 160 -9.37 4.69 -15.97
C LEU A 160 -8.49 5.92 -16.13
N HIS A 161 -8.98 7.09 -15.70
CA HIS A 161 -8.25 8.35 -15.75
C HIS A 161 -8.18 8.96 -14.35
N LEU A 162 -6.94 9.22 -13.90
CA LEU A 162 -6.64 9.87 -12.63
C LEU A 162 -6.14 11.28 -12.90
N THR A 163 -6.68 12.26 -12.19
CA THR A 163 -6.20 13.63 -12.23
C THR A 163 -6.22 14.27 -10.85
N GLY A 164 -5.26 15.16 -10.58
CA GLY A 164 -5.32 16.01 -9.39
C GLY A 164 -4.01 16.08 -8.63
N ARG A 165 -4.10 16.21 -7.31
CA ARG A 165 -2.97 16.38 -6.39
C ARG A 165 -2.88 15.24 -5.39
N TRP A 166 -1.66 14.82 -5.15
CA TRP A 166 -1.32 13.87 -4.11
C TRP A 166 -0.42 14.55 -3.07
N ASN A 167 -0.51 14.11 -1.81
CA ASN A 167 0.22 14.73 -0.71
C ASN A 167 0.52 13.72 0.42
N CYS A 168 1.68 13.88 1.05
CA CYS A 168 2.15 13.12 2.21
C CYS A 168 2.39 14.01 3.44
N LYS A 169 1.95 15.28 3.41
CA LYS A 169 2.07 16.20 4.54
C LYS A 169 0.82 16.08 5.41
N ALA A 170 1.04 15.97 6.71
CA ALA A 170 -0.01 16.05 7.73
C ALA A 170 -0.25 17.52 8.11
#